data_AF-A0A1I0M961-F1
#
_entry.id   AF-A0A1I0M961-F1
#
_cell.length_a   1.000
_cell.length_b   1.000
_cell.length_c   1.000
_cell.angle_alpha   90.00
_cell.angle_beta   90.00
_cell.angle_gamma   90.00
#
_symmetry.space_group_name_H-M   'P 1'
#
loop_
_entity.id
_entity.type
_entity.pdbx_description
1 polymer ?
#
loop_
_entity_poly.entity_id
_entity_poly.type
_entity_poly.pdbx_seq_one_letter_code
_entity_poly.pdbx_strand_id
1 'polypeptide(L)'
;MKKKIFAVIAAVTIVAVLLIAFPYIKAEYLTARYGSQFEGLYTQTHMIDHADYCKVLDYDGSHARCVYVCKGVDINVLEFDLHGGNWEMSHWETIWSGSGSADSLMWPMYF
;
A
#
# COMPACT_ATOMS: atom_id res chain seq x y z
N MET A 1 -25.38 -35.11 5.53
CA MET A 1 -25.25 -33.89 6.36
C MET A 1 -23.80 -33.41 6.45
N LYS A 2 -22.84 -34.23 6.92
CA LYS A 2 -21.40 -33.86 7.02
C LYS A 2 -20.78 -33.29 5.72
N LYS A 3 -21.08 -33.90 4.56
CA LYS A 3 -20.62 -33.41 3.24
C LYS A 3 -21.13 -32.01 2.88
N LYS A 4 -22.38 -31.68 3.26
CA LYS A 4 -22.97 -30.35 3.03
C LYS A 4 -22.35 -29.29 3.95
N ILE A 5 -22.10 -29.65 5.21
CA ILE A 5 -21.41 -28.77 6.18
C ILE A 5 -19.98 -28.49 5.72
N PHE A 6 -19.25 -29.52 5.27
CA PHE A 6 -17.89 -29.35 4.74
C PHE A 6 -17.85 -28.43 3.51
N ALA A 7 -18.81 -28.56 2.59
CA ALA A 7 -18.91 -27.69 1.43
C ALA A 7 -19.16 -26.21 1.82
N VAL A 8 -20.00 -25.96 2.83
CA VAL A 8 -20.25 -24.61 3.34
C VAL A 8 -18.99 -24.03 3.99
N ILE A 9 -18.28 -24.81 4.81
CA ILE A 9 -17.03 -24.36 5.43
C ILE A 9 -16.00 -24.03 4.35
N ALA A 10 -15.83 -24.88 3.35
CA ALA A 10 -14.92 -24.64 2.23
C ALA A 10 -15.27 -23.35 1.48
N ALA A 11 -16.56 -23.12 1.19
CA ALA A 11 -17.01 -21.89 0.52
C ALA A 11 -16.71 -20.63 1.36
N VAL A 12 -16.99 -20.66 2.66
CA VAL A 12 -16.69 -19.54 3.57
C VAL A 12 -15.19 -19.27 3.63
N THR A 13 -14.36 -20.31 3.72
CA THR A 13 -12.90 -20.16 3.72
C THR A 13 -12.40 -19.55 2.41
N ILE A 14 -12.93 -19.97 1.26
CA ILE A 14 -12.56 -19.40 -0.04
C ILE A 14 -12.91 -17.91 -0.09
N VAL A 15 -14.12 -17.53 0.33
CA VAL A 15 -14.53 -16.12 0.38
C VAL A 15 -13.62 -15.32 1.30
N ALA A 16 -13.27 -15.84 2.48
CA ALA A 16 -12.35 -15.18 3.40
C ALA A 16 -10.96 -14.98 2.77
N VAL A 17 -10.41 -15.99 2.08
CA VAL A 17 -9.11 -15.88 1.39
C VAL A 17 -9.18 -14.84 0.27
N LEU A 18 -10.25 -14.80 -0.51
CA LEU A 18 -10.42 -13.82 -1.59
C LEU A 18 -10.49 -12.39 -1.05
N LEU A 19 -11.19 -12.16 0.07
CA LEU A 19 -11.25 -10.85 0.73
C LEU A 19 -9.89 -10.40 1.24
N ILE A 20 -9.08 -11.32 1.79
CA ILE A 20 -7.72 -11.01 2.26
C ILE A 20 -6.79 -10.74 1.07
N ALA A 21 -6.92 -11.48 -0.04
CA ALA A 21 -6.05 -11.35 -1.21
C ALA A 21 -6.34 -10.10 -2.07
N PHE A 22 -7.59 -9.65 -2.09
CA PHE A 22 -8.04 -8.52 -2.92
C PHE A 22 -7.15 -7.26 -2.82
N PRO A 23 -6.85 -6.70 -1.64
CA PRO A 23 -6.06 -5.47 -1.55
C PRO A 23 -4.63 -5.63 -2.12
N TYR A 24 -4.04 -6.82 -1.98
CA TYR A 24 -2.73 -7.12 -2.59
C TYR A 24 -2.79 -7.14 -4.12
N ILE A 25 -3.81 -7.81 -4.69
CA ILE A 25 -4.01 -7.85 -6.14
C ILE A 25 -4.27 -6.45 -6.70
N LYS A 26 -5.10 -5.66 -6.00
CA LYS A 26 -5.38 -4.26 -6.35
C LYS A 26 -4.10 -3.45 -6.38
N ALA A 27 -3.27 -3.55 -5.34
CA ALA A 27 -2.03 -2.79 -5.26
C ALA A 27 -1.04 -3.16 -6.36
N GLU A 28 -0.90 -4.45 -6.70
CA GLU A 28 -0.07 -4.88 -7.83
C GLU A 28 -0.58 -4.32 -9.16
N TYR A 29 -1.90 -4.37 -9.39
CA TYR A 29 -2.52 -3.79 -10.58
C TYR A 29 -2.28 -2.28 -10.68
N LEU A 30 -2.54 -1.54 -9.61
CA LEU A 30 -2.35 -0.10 -9.56
C LEU A 30 -0.88 0.28 -9.72
N THR A 31 0.03 -0.46 -9.08
CA THR A 31 1.48 -0.24 -9.22
C THR A 31 1.91 -0.48 -10.67
N ALA A 32 1.49 -1.57 -11.29
CA ALA A 32 1.82 -1.86 -12.68
C ALA A 32 1.28 -0.77 -13.64
N ARG A 33 0.14 -0.15 -13.31
CA ARG A 33 -0.51 0.84 -14.16
C ARG A 33 0.01 2.27 -13.95
N TYR A 34 0.27 2.67 -12.71
CA TYR A 34 0.52 4.06 -12.32
C TYR A 34 1.82 4.27 -11.54
N GLY A 35 2.49 3.20 -11.10
CA GLY A 35 3.64 3.29 -10.20
C GLY A 35 4.78 4.19 -10.68
N SER A 36 5.04 4.20 -12.00
CA SER A 36 6.05 5.09 -12.61
C SER A 36 5.82 6.58 -12.36
N GLN A 37 4.59 7.01 -12.06
CA GLN A 37 4.29 8.41 -11.73
C GLN A 37 4.80 8.80 -10.33
N PHE A 38 5.01 7.83 -9.45
CA PHE A 38 5.34 8.01 -8.04
C PHE A 38 6.79 7.60 -7.71
N GLU A 39 7.55 7.13 -8.71
CA GLU A 39 8.97 6.84 -8.52
C GLU A 39 9.74 8.11 -8.14
N GLY A 40 10.51 8.03 -7.05
CA GLY A 40 11.32 9.15 -6.56
C GLY A 40 10.54 10.25 -5.83
N LEU A 41 9.21 10.26 -5.86
CA LEU A 41 8.42 11.32 -5.19
C LEU A 41 8.53 11.28 -3.65
N TYR A 42 9.02 10.17 -3.07
CA TYR A 42 9.37 10.10 -1.66
C TYR A 42 10.39 11.17 -1.23
N THR A 43 11.19 11.70 -2.17
CA THR A 43 12.15 12.77 -1.90
C THR A 43 11.50 14.10 -1.51
N GLN A 44 10.20 14.27 -1.78
CA GLN A 44 9.41 15.43 -1.30
C GLN A 44 9.33 15.50 0.24
N THR A 45 9.59 14.39 0.94
CA THR A 45 9.70 14.38 2.42
C THR A 45 10.96 15.09 2.93
N HIS A 46 12.00 15.24 2.09
CA HIS A 46 13.35 15.67 2.46
C HIS A 46 14.05 14.81 3.54
N MET A 47 13.45 13.67 3.92
CA MET A 47 13.92 12.79 4.99
C MET A 47 14.17 11.37 4.49
N ILE A 48 13.54 10.98 3.37
CA ILE A 48 13.73 9.69 2.72
C ILE A 48 14.69 9.87 1.56
N ASP A 49 15.91 9.36 1.71
CA ASP A 49 16.96 9.43 0.68
C ASP A 49 16.84 8.31 -0.36
N HIS A 50 16.24 7.17 0.00
CA HIS A 50 16.13 6.00 -0.87
C HIS A 50 14.94 5.11 -0.49
N ALA A 51 14.15 4.73 -1.48
CA ALA A 51 13.15 3.67 -1.36
C ALA A 51 13.49 2.51 -2.30
N ASP A 52 13.52 1.29 -1.78
CA ASP A 52 13.75 0.05 -2.53
C ASP A 52 12.50 -0.34 -3.34
N TYR A 53 11.31 -0.05 -2.81
CA TYR A 53 10.04 -0.36 -3.45
C TYR A 53 9.04 0.78 -3.29
N CYS A 54 8.22 0.98 -4.32
CA CYS A 54 7.02 1.80 -4.30
C CYS A 54 5.82 0.94 -4.73
N LYS A 55 4.74 0.92 -3.95
CA LYS A 55 3.46 0.31 -4.34
C LYS A 55 2.34 1.33 -4.23
N VAL A 56 1.48 1.39 -5.24
CA VAL A 56 0.28 2.24 -5.25
C VAL A 56 -0.86 1.49 -4.58
N LEU A 57 -1.37 2.02 -3.47
CA LEU A 57 -2.47 1.45 -2.68
C LEU A 57 -3.84 1.90 -3.21
N ASP A 58 -3.94 3.18 -3.54
CA ASP A 58 -5.14 3.85 -4.05
C ASP A 58 -4.79 4.85 -5.14
N TYR A 59 -5.72 5.02 -6.07
CA TYR A 59 -5.62 5.97 -7.18
C TYR A 59 -7.02 6.28 -7.71
N ASP A 60 -7.38 7.57 -7.77
CA ASP A 60 -8.64 8.03 -8.38
C ASP A 60 -8.46 8.97 -9.58
N GLY A 61 -7.21 9.29 -9.93
CA GLY A 61 -6.85 10.21 -11.02
C GLY A 61 -6.48 11.62 -10.56
N SER A 62 -6.89 12.02 -9.35
CA SER A 62 -6.52 13.28 -8.70
C SER A 62 -5.81 13.10 -7.36
N HIS A 63 -5.95 11.92 -6.75
CA HIS A 63 -5.35 11.54 -5.49
C HIS A 63 -4.72 10.15 -5.62
N ALA A 64 -3.63 9.93 -4.91
CA ALA A 64 -2.97 8.64 -4.81
C ALA A 64 -2.35 8.42 -3.43
N ARG A 65 -2.40 7.18 -2.96
CA ARG A 65 -1.75 6.74 -1.72
C ARG A 65 -0.74 5.66 -2.05
N CYS A 66 0.51 5.86 -1.66
CA CYS A 66 1.63 4.98 -2.01
C CYS A 66 2.38 4.54 -0.76
N VAL A 67 2.79 3.27 -0.73
CA VAL A 67 3.72 2.76 0.29
C VAL A 67 5.13 2.69 -0.30
N TYR A 68 6.09 3.22 0.46
CA TYR A 68 7.52 3.18 0.17
C TYR A 68 8.23 2.35 1.24
N VAL A 69 8.98 1.35 0.80
CA VAL A 69 9.82 0.53 1.67
C VAL A 69 11.26 0.99 1.49
N CYS A 70 11.88 1.46 2.57
CA CYS A 70 13.19 2.09 2.54
C CYS A 70 14.27 1.20 3.16
N LYS A 71 15.52 1.45 2.79
CA LYS A 71 16.67 0.71 3.28
C LYS A 71 16.83 0.91 4.79
N GLY A 72 16.71 -0.17 5.56
CA GLY A 72 16.59 -0.10 7.03
C GLY A 72 15.24 -0.57 7.58
N VAL A 73 14.34 -1.03 6.68
CA VAL A 73 12.99 -1.54 6.95
C VAL A 73 12.00 -0.42 7.32
N ASP A 74 12.31 0.84 7.07
CA ASP A 74 11.33 1.90 7.30
C ASP A 74 10.22 1.81 6.23
N ILE A 75 8.97 1.73 6.68
CA ILE A 75 7.79 1.64 5.83
C ILE A 75 7.03 2.96 5.96
N ASN A 76 6.87 3.67 4.86
CA ASN A 76 6.23 4.98 4.82
C ASN A 76 5.04 4.95 3.88
N VAL A 77 3.92 5.53 4.29
CA VAL A 77 2.77 5.79 3.44
C VAL A 77 2.73 7.28 3.14
N LEU A 78 2.75 7.61 1.86
CA LEU A 78 2.66 8.99 1.38
C LEU A 78 1.40 9.13 0.54
N GLU A 79 0.70 10.24 0.74
CA GLU A 79 -0.43 10.65 -0.09
C GLU A 79 -0.02 11.81 -0.99
N PHE A 80 -0.54 11.80 -2.21
CA PHE A 80 -0.26 12.79 -3.23
C PHE A 80 -1.57 13.27 -3.85
N ASP A 81 -1.63 14.58 -4.08
CA ASP A 81 -2.72 15.22 -4.81
C ASP A 81 -2.18 15.83 -6.12
N LEU A 82 -2.96 15.74 -7.18
CA LEU A 82 -2.61 16.22 -8.51
C LEU A 82 -3.00 17.70 -8.64
N HIS A 83 -2.00 18.58 -8.62
CA HIS A 83 -2.17 20.02 -8.80
C HIS A 83 -1.47 20.48 -10.08
N GLY A 84 -2.25 21.02 -11.02
CA GLY A 84 -1.69 21.57 -12.27
C GLY A 84 -0.92 20.56 -13.13
N GLY A 85 -1.20 19.26 -12.98
CA GLY A 85 -0.50 18.18 -13.67
C GLY A 85 0.74 17.63 -12.95
N ASN A 86 1.06 18.15 -11.76
CA ASN A 86 2.14 17.67 -10.91
C ASN A 86 1.59 17.00 -9.65
N TRP A 87 2.21 15.91 -9.23
CA TRP A 87 1.89 15.23 -7.98
C TRP A 87 2.63 15.91 -6.82
N GLU A 88 1.86 16.45 -5.88
CA GLU A 88 2.37 17.12 -4.68
C GLU A 88 2.01 16.29 -3.45
N MET A 89 2.98 16.06 -2.56
CA MET A 89 2.77 15.31 -1.34
C MET A 89 1.87 16.11 -0.38
N SER A 90 0.74 15.52 0.01
CA SER A 90 -0.21 16.13 0.94
C SER A 90 -0.18 15.51 2.34
N HIS A 91 0.20 14.23 2.44
CA HIS A 91 0.34 13.54 3.71
C HIS A 91 1.53 12.58 3.73
N TRP A 92 2.11 12.40 4.92
CA TRP A 92 3.16 11.42 5.18
C TRP A 92 2.96 10.79 6.55
N GLU A 93 2.90 9.47 6.57
CA GLU A 93 2.90 8.65 7.78
C GLU A 93 4.03 7.61 7.72
N THR A 94 4.84 7.52 8.78
CA THR A 94 5.78 6.41 8.98
C THR A 94 5.08 5.31 9.75
N ILE A 95 4.89 4.17 9.10
CA ILE A 95 4.17 3.02 9.61
C ILE A 95 5.07 2.15 10.48
N TRP A 96 6.30 1.93 10.03
CA TRP A 96 7.28 1.16 10.78
C TRP A 96 8.62 1.83 10.64
N SER A 97 9.41 1.84 11.73
CA SER A 97 10.82 2.17 11.65
C SER A 97 11.70 1.16 12.37
N GLY A 98 12.80 0.78 11.72
CA GLY A 98 13.79 -0.13 12.32
C GLY A 98 14.63 0.51 13.43
N SER A 99 14.63 1.84 13.55
CA SER A 99 15.49 2.58 14.49
C SER A 99 14.76 3.61 15.36
N GLY A 100 13.45 3.80 15.16
CA GLY A 100 12.60 4.74 15.89
C GLY A 100 11.56 4.06 16.79
N SER A 101 10.60 4.84 17.27
CA SER A 101 9.44 4.38 18.07
C SER A 101 8.18 4.15 17.23
N ALA A 102 8.26 4.27 15.90
CA ALA A 102 7.14 4.07 15.00
C ALA A 102 6.86 2.56 14.85
N ASP A 103 5.76 2.12 15.43
CA ASP A 103 5.27 0.74 15.42
C ASP A 103 3.75 0.78 15.19
N SER A 104 3.35 1.11 13.96
CA SER A 104 1.96 1.03 13.51
C SER A 104 1.73 -0.31 12.82
N LEU A 105 0.71 -1.04 13.29
CA LEU A 105 0.28 -2.29 12.66
C LEU A 105 -0.51 -1.99 11.38
N MET A 106 0.10 -2.18 10.22
CA MET A 106 -0.60 -2.18 8.94
C MET A 106 -0.97 -3.62 8.55
N TRP A 107 -2.05 -4.15 9.13
CA TRP A 107 -2.57 -5.45 8.71
C TRP A 107 -4.05 -5.35 8.31
N PRO A 108 -4.41 -5.74 7.06
CA PRO A 108 -3.51 -6.07 5.95
C PRO A 108 -2.73 -4.85 5.43
N MET A 109 -1.51 -5.05 4.93
CA MET A 109 -0.52 -4.02 4.53
C MET A 109 -0.97 -3.07 3.40
N TYR A 110 -2.24 -3.11 2.98
CA TYR A 110 -2.75 -2.48 1.75
C TYR A 110 -4.19 -1.93 1.89
N PHE A 111 -4.64 -1.63 3.12
CA PHE A 111 -5.97 -1.03 3.39
C PHE A 111 -5.96 0.49 3.48
#